data_AF-A0A0R1RP64-F1
#
_entry.id   AF-A0A0R1RP64-F1
#
_cell.length_a   1.000
_cell.length_b   1.000
_cell.length_c   1.000
_cell.angle_alpha   90.00
_cell.angle_beta   90.00
_cell.angle_gamma   90.00
#
_symmetry.space_group_name_H-M   'P 1'
#
loop_
_entity.id
_entity.type
_entity.pdbx_description
1 polymer ?
#
loop_
_entity_poly.entity_id
_entity_poly.type
_entity_poly.pdbx_seq_one_letter_code
_entity_poly.pdbx_strand_id
1 'polypeptide(L)'
;MLTLYVGIASGLGACLRLLLMDLFKLSSFFSNLHFPVVTFLINIIGSALLGLLFWYVPSSDLNTILSVGIIGGFTTLSTFNNELLLLWKKHKIICLLYGTSTYLFGIIVVLITIK
;
A
#
# COMPACT_ATOMS: atom_id res chain seq x y z
N MET A 1 -21.29 -14.66 -4.48
CA MET A 1 -20.09 -15.42 -4.89
C MET A 1 -18.89 -14.49 -5.08
N LEU A 2 -19.00 -13.40 -5.87
CA LEU A 2 -17.94 -12.40 -6.02
C LEU A 2 -17.36 -11.89 -4.68
N THR A 3 -18.21 -11.56 -3.71
CA THR A 3 -17.78 -11.08 -2.38
C THR A 3 -16.92 -12.08 -1.62
N LEU A 4 -17.17 -13.38 -1.74
CA LEU A 4 -16.35 -14.44 -1.15
C LEU A 4 -14.96 -14.44 -1.79
N TYR A 5 -14.89 -14.36 -3.12
CA TYR A 5 -13.62 -14.30 -3.84
C TYR A 5 -12.82 -13.04 -3.51
N VAL A 6 -13.48 -11.88 -3.40
CA VAL A 6 -12.87 -10.63 -2.93
C VAL A 6 -12.33 -10.80 -1.50
N GLY A 7 -13.09 -11.44 -0.60
CA GLY A 7 -12.64 -11.71 0.77
C GLY A 7 -11.38 -12.57 0.84
N ILE A 8 -11.33 -13.66 0.05
CA ILE A 8 -10.15 -14.53 -0.05
C ILE A 8 -8.96 -13.74 -0.62
N ALA A 9 -9.19 -12.98 -1.70
CA ALA A 9 -8.17 -12.16 -2.35
C ALA A 9 -7.62 -11.07 -1.41
N SER A 10 -8.47 -10.40 -0.63
CA SER A 10 -8.04 -9.45 0.40
C SER A 10 -7.24 -10.11 1.51
N GLY A 11 -7.64 -11.31 1.94
CA GLY A 11 -6.86 -12.10 2.89
C GLY A 11 -5.45 -12.39 2.37
N LEU A 12 -5.32 -12.81 1.10
CA LEU A 12 -4.03 -13.05 0.46
C LEU A 12 -3.19 -11.76 0.36
N GLY A 13 -3.80 -10.64 -0.04
CA GLY A 13 -3.14 -9.34 -0.07
C GLY A 13 -2.62 -8.93 1.31
N ALA A 14 -3.42 -9.11 2.35
CA ALA A 14 -3.05 -8.81 3.73
C ALA A 14 -1.90 -9.72 4.22
N CYS A 15 -1.93 -11.02 3.91
CA CYS A 15 -0.83 -11.93 4.21
C CYS A 15 0.46 -11.49 3.52
N LEU A 16 0.42 -11.11 2.24
CA LEU A 16 1.60 -10.62 1.52
C LEU A 16 2.16 -9.34 2.16
N ARG A 17 1.28 -8.40 2.54
CA ARG A 17 1.67 -7.20 3.29
C ARG A 17 2.37 -7.55 4.60
N LEU A 18 1.82 -8.47 5.38
CA LEU A 18 2.40 -8.89 6.65
C LEU A 18 3.76 -9.57 6.46
N LEU A 19 3.89 -10.45 5.46
CA LEU A 19 5.17 -11.08 5.12
C LEU A 19 6.23 -10.03 4.79
N LEU A 20 5.92 -9.01 3.97
CA LEU A 20 6.86 -7.92 3.69
C LEU A 20 7.21 -7.11 4.93
N MET A 21 6.22 -6.80 5.78
CA MET A 21 6.47 -6.11 7.05
C MET A 21 7.43 -6.89 7.95
N ASP A 22 7.23 -8.20 8.07
CA ASP A 22 8.04 -9.04 8.96
C ASP A 22 9.44 -9.30 8.40
N LEU A 23 9.58 -9.50 7.09
CA LEU A 23 10.89 -9.63 6.43
C LEU A 23 11.76 -8.38 6.63
N PHE A 24 11.16 -7.19 6.53
CA PHE A 24 11.90 -5.95 6.68
C PHE A 24 12.21 -5.58 8.13
N LYS A 25 11.41 -6.03 9.11
CA LYS A 25 11.75 -5.90 10.54
C LYS A 25 13.03 -6.63 10.92
N LEU A 26 13.35 -7.73 10.23
CA LEU A 26 14.59 -8.49 10.45
C LEU A 26 15.84 -7.76 9.94
N SER A 27 15.67 -6.74 9.10
CA SER A 27 16.77 -5.94 8.60
C SER A 27 17.07 -4.78 9.54
N SER A 28 18.25 -4.82 10.18
CA SER A 28 18.74 -3.77 11.08
C SER A 28 18.92 -2.41 10.38
N PHE A 29 19.03 -2.40 9.05
CA PHE A 29 19.11 -1.17 8.27
C PHE A 29 17.80 -0.38 8.31
N PHE A 30 16.67 -1.05 8.12
CA PHE A 30 15.35 -0.41 8.11
C PHE A 30 14.86 -0.09 9.52
N SER A 31 15.27 -0.84 10.55
CA SER A 31 14.86 -0.57 11.94
C SER A 31 15.40 0.75 12.49
N ASN A 32 16.52 1.24 11.97
CA ASN A 32 17.13 2.50 12.40
C ASN A 32 16.56 3.73 11.70
N LEU A 33 15.76 3.53 10.64
CA LEU A 33 15.09 4.61 9.94
C LEU A 33 13.78 4.93 10.66
N HIS A 34 13.61 6.19 11.06
CA HIS A 34 12.32 6.68 11.55
C HIS A 34 11.25 6.71 10.45
N PHE A 35 11.65 6.71 9.17
CA PHE A 35 10.72 6.70 8.04
C PHE A 35 10.13 5.30 7.82
N PRO A 36 8.79 5.13 7.74
CA PRO A 36 8.15 3.82 7.56
C PRO A 36 8.28 3.31 6.11
N VAL A 37 9.48 2.85 5.73
CA VAL A 37 9.81 2.49 4.34
C VAL A 37 8.88 1.41 3.77
N VAL A 38 8.54 0.40 4.57
CA VAL A 38 7.73 -0.73 4.08
C VAL A 38 6.32 -0.27 3.75
N THR A 39 5.65 0.42 4.70
CA THR A 39 4.29 0.92 4.52
C THR A 39 4.22 1.93 3.38
N PHE A 40 5.25 2.76 3.22
CA PHE A 40 5.41 3.60 2.02
C PHE A 40 5.42 2.76 0.74
N LEU A 41 6.35 1.79 0.62
CA LEU A 41 6.55 1.02 -0.61
C LEU A 41 5.33 0.20 -0.99
N ILE A 42 4.68 -0.50 -0.05
CA ILE A 42 3.48 -1.31 -0.37
C ILE A 42 2.35 -0.43 -0.90
N ASN A 43 2.18 0.79 -0.37
CA ASN A 43 1.16 1.71 -0.83
C ASN A 43 1.50 2.26 -2.23
N ILE A 44 2.75 2.62 -2.50
CA ILE A 44 3.17 3.08 -3.84
C ILE A 44 3.06 1.97 -4.89
N ILE A 45 3.52 0.75 -4.57
CA ILE A 45 3.42 -0.41 -5.46
C ILE A 45 1.94 -0.75 -5.70
N GLY A 46 1.12 -0.75 -4.66
CA GLY A 46 -0.31 -1.01 -4.79
C GLY A 46 -1.03 0.04 -5.66
N SER A 47 -0.69 1.32 -5.51
CA SER A 47 -1.17 2.39 -6.40
C SER A 47 -0.75 2.17 -7.85
N ALA A 48 0.50 1.75 -8.10
CA ALA A 48 0.97 1.41 -9.45
C ALA A 48 0.15 0.28 -10.09
N LEU A 49 -0.01 -0.82 -9.34
CA LEU A 49 -0.77 -1.98 -9.76
C LEU A 49 -2.24 -1.61 -10.00
N LEU A 50 -2.82 -0.73 -9.19
CA LEU A 50 -4.20 -0.27 -9.36
C LEU A 50 -4.37 0.45 -10.71
N GLY A 51 -3.47 1.37 -11.05
CA GLY A 51 -3.53 2.07 -12.35
C GLY A 51 -3.31 1.14 -13.55
N LEU A 52 -2.42 0.15 -13.44
CA LEU A 52 -2.26 -0.89 -14.46
C LEU A 52 -3.52 -1.74 -14.62
N LEU A 53 -4.15 -2.18 -13.52
CA LEU A 53 -5.40 -2.94 -13.58
C LEU A 53 -6.53 -2.10 -14.18
N PHE A 54 -6.61 -0.81 -13.82
CA PHE A 54 -7.61 0.10 -14.35
C PHE A 54 -7.52 0.22 -15.87
N TRP A 55 -6.31 0.30 -16.43
CA TRP A 55 -6.11 0.45 -17.87
C TRP A 55 -6.21 -0.87 -18.65
N TYR A 56 -5.58 -1.95 -18.16
CA TYR A 56 -5.41 -3.19 -18.93
C TYR A 56 -6.47 -4.24 -18.66
N VAL A 57 -7.21 -4.16 -17.54
CA VAL A 57 -8.23 -5.15 -17.19
C VAL A 57 -9.62 -4.54 -17.37
N PRO A 58 -10.44 -5.08 -18.29
CA PRO A 58 -11.80 -4.60 -18.49
C PRO A 58 -12.61 -4.62 -17.19
N SER A 59 -13.53 -3.67 -17.05
CA SER A 59 -14.48 -3.61 -15.94
C SER A 59 -15.25 -4.93 -15.81
N SER A 60 -14.87 -5.73 -14.82
CA SER A 60 -15.30 -7.11 -14.64
C SER A 60 -15.15 -7.57 -13.19
N ASP A 61 -15.73 -8.72 -12.87
CA ASP A 61 -15.55 -9.40 -11.59
C ASP A 61 -14.07 -9.67 -11.29
N LEU A 62 -13.27 -10.03 -12.30
CA LEU A 62 -11.84 -10.23 -12.16
C LEU A 62 -11.13 -8.93 -11.77
N ASN A 63 -11.47 -7.81 -12.40
CA ASN A 63 -10.93 -6.51 -12.01
C ASN A 63 -11.26 -6.24 -10.53
N THR A 64 -12.51 -6.45 -10.10
CA THR A 64 -12.93 -6.24 -8.71
C THR A 64 -12.17 -7.14 -7.73
N ILE A 65 -11.97 -8.41 -8.05
CA ILE A 65 -11.20 -9.36 -7.21
C ILE A 65 -9.74 -8.93 -7.08
N LEU A 66 -9.13 -8.41 -8.15
CA LEU A 66 -7.73 -7.98 -8.12
C LEU A 66 -7.56 -6.62 -7.44
N SER A 67 -8.39 -5.63 -7.79
CA SER A 67 -8.27 -4.25 -7.31
C SER A 67 -8.82 -4.09 -5.89
N VAL A 68 -10.08 -4.44 -5.65
CA VAL A 68 -10.68 -4.37 -4.30
C VAL A 68 -10.15 -5.47 -3.40
N GLY A 69 -9.99 -6.68 -3.95
CA GLY A 69 -9.49 -7.84 -3.20
C GLY A 69 -7.99 -7.72 -2.89
N ILE A 70 -7.15 -8.18 -3.83
CA ILE A 70 -5.69 -8.31 -3.61
C ILE A 70 -5.05 -6.96 -3.26
N ILE A 71 -5.22 -5.95 -4.11
CA ILE A 71 -4.57 -4.64 -3.90
C ILE A 71 -5.14 -3.95 -2.65
N GLY A 72 -6.45 -4.03 -2.43
CA GLY A 72 -7.09 -3.49 -1.23
C GLY A 72 -6.59 -4.14 0.07
N GLY A 73 -6.32 -5.45 0.07
CA GLY A 73 -5.72 -6.13 1.23
C GLY A 73 -4.21 -5.88 1.39
N PHE A 74 -3.50 -5.70 0.27
CA PHE A 74 -2.06 -5.46 0.22
C PHE A 74 -1.66 -4.05 0.66
N THR A 75 -2.48 -3.04 0.35
CA THR A 75 -2.28 -1.65 0.78
C THR A 75 -2.92 -1.39 2.15
N THR A 76 -2.55 -0.29 2.83
CA THR A 76 -3.13 0.04 4.13
C THR A 76 -3.07 1.54 4.44
N LEU A 77 -4.24 2.16 4.57
CA LEU A 77 -4.38 3.54 5.05
C LEU A 77 -4.38 3.64 6.57
N SER A 78 -4.90 2.63 7.27
CA SER A 78 -4.99 2.64 8.74
C SER A 78 -3.63 2.54 9.41
N THR A 79 -2.74 1.66 8.90
CA THR A 79 -1.36 1.55 9.38
C THR A 79 -0.58 2.85 9.09
N PHE A 80 -0.72 3.40 7.89
CA PHE A 80 -0.14 4.67 7.50
C PHE A 80 -0.55 5.82 8.44
N ASN A 81 -1.85 5.95 8.76
CA ASN A 81 -2.33 6.98 9.67
C ASN A 81 -1.82 6.80 11.11
N ASN A 82 -1.71 5.55 11.58
CA ASN A 82 -1.14 5.28 12.90
C ASN A 82 0.36 5.67 12.95
N GLU A 83 1.12 5.37 11.90
CA GLU A 83 2.51 5.78 11.78
C GLU A 83 2.67 7.31 11.71
N LEU A 84 1.80 8.02 10.97
CA LEU A 84 1.76 9.48 10.99
C LEU A 84 1.53 10.03 12.40
N LEU A 85 0.57 9.47 13.14
CA LEU A 85 0.30 9.89 14.51
C LEU A 85 1.50 9.67 15.45
N LEU A 86 2.23 8.56 15.28
CA LEU A 86 3.44 8.27 16.04
C LEU A 86 4.58 9.23 15.66
N LEU A 87 4.78 9.51 14.37
CA LEU A 87 5.77 10.45 13.88
C LEU A 87 5.46 11.88 14.27
N TRP A 88 4.19 12.29 14.29
CA TRP A 88 3.79 13.63 14.72
C TRP A 88 4.26 13.94 16.14
N LYS A 89 4.25 12.94 17.02
CA LYS A 89 4.66 13.08 18.42
C LYS A 89 6.17 13.25 18.60
N LYS A 90 7.00 12.64 17.75
CA LYS A 90 8.47 12.57 17.94
C LYS A 90 9.32 13.15 16.80
N HIS A 91 8.83 13.11 15.57
CA HIS A 91 9.56 13.44 14.34
C HIS A 91 8.67 14.19 13.33
N LYS A 92 8.25 15.42 13.64
CA LYS A 92 7.30 16.20 12.83
C LYS A 92 7.72 16.40 11.36
N ILE A 93 9.00 16.66 11.10
CA ILE A 93 9.50 16.84 9.72
C ILE A 93 9.36 15.53 8.93
N ILE A 94 9.72 14.40 9.54
CA ILE A 94 9.58 13.07 8.92
C ILE A 94 8.10 12.73 8.70
N CYS A 95 7.23 13.09 9.66
CA CYS A 95 5.78 12.94 9.50
C CYS A 95 5.26 13.68 8.25
N LEU A 96 5.64 14.94 8.08
CA LEU A 96 5.22 15.75 6.93
C LEU A 96 5.77 15.19 5.62
N LEU A 97 7.05 14.83 5.59
CA LEU A 97 7.67 14.22 4.42
C LEU A 97 6.99 12.90 4.06
N TYR A 98 6.81 11.99 5.02
CA TYR A 98 6.15 10.70 4.82
C TYR A 98 4.71 10.86 4.34
N GLY A 99 3.94 11.73 4.98
CA GLY A 99 2.54 11.95 4.61
C GLY A 99 2.42 12.52 3.20
N THR A 100 3.14 13.60 2.91
CA THR A 100 3.10 14.25 1.59
C THR A 100 3.66 13.36 0.49
N SER A 101 4.78 12.69 0.71
CA SER A 101 5.39 11.81 -0.28
C SER A 101 4.49 10.61 -0.60
N THR A 102 3.86 10.00 0.40
CA THR A 102 2.98 8.83 0.17
C THR A 102 1.81 9.19 -0.73
N TYR A 103 1.13 10.31 -0.47
CA TYR A 103 0.02 10.76 -1.32
C TYR A 103 0.49 11.23 -2.70
N LEU A 104 1.54 12.06 -2.77
CA LEU A 104 2.04 12.58 -4.04
C LEU A 104 2.51 11.46 -4.96
N PHE A 105 3.40 10.58 -4.47
CA PHE A 105 3.89 9.47 -5.28
C PHE A 105 2.79 8.46 -5.59
N GLY A 106 1.85 8.21 -4.67
CA GLY A 106 0.72 7.32 -4.93
C GLY A 106 -0.11 7.79 -6.12
N ILE A 107 -0.46 9.08 -6.17
CA ILE A 107 -1.21 9.68 -7.28
C ILE A 107 -0.38 9.69 -8.56
N ILE A 108 0.88 10.16 -8.49
CA ILE A 108 1.78 10.25 -9.66
C ILE A 108 1.92 8.89 -10.33
N VAL A 109 2.14 7.84 -9.55
CA VAL A 109 2.38 6.51 -10.09
C VAL A 109 1.11 5.93 -10.74
N VAL A 110 -0.09 6.19 -10.20
CA VAL A 110 -1.36 5.85 -10.89
C VAL A 110 -1.47 6.58 -12.23
N LEU A 111 -1.18 7.88 -12.26
CA LEU A 111 -1.27 8.69 -13.49
C LEU A 111 -0.30 8.21 -14.58
N ILE A 112 0.89 7.74 -14.18
CA ILE A 112 1.90 7.22 -15.13
C ILE A 112 1.52 5.83 -15.64
N THR A 113 0.84 5.01 -14.84
CA THR A 113 0.48 3.64 -15.23
C THR A 113 -0.76 3.55 -16.10
N ILE A 114 -1.65 4.55 -16.04
CA ILE A 114 -2.77 4.70 -16.97
C ILE A 114 -2.22 5.26 -18.29
N LYS A 115 -2.48 4.57 -19.40
CA LYS A 115 -2.04 4.98 -20.74
C LYS A 115 -3.17 5.55 -21.57
#